data_AF-A0A8B6DNI2-F1
#
_entry.id   AF-A0A8B6DNI2-F1
#
_cell.length_a   1.000
_cell.length_b   1.000
_cell.length_c   1.000
_cell.angle_alpha   90.00
_cell.angle_beta   90.00
_cell.angle_gamma   90.00
#
_symmetry.space_group_name_H-M   'P 1'
#
loop_
_entity.id
_entity.type
_entity.pdbx_description
1 polymer ?
#
loop_
_entity_poly.entity_id
_entity_poly.type
_entity_poly.pdbx_seq_one_letter_code
_entity_poly.pdbx_strand_id
1 'polypeptide(L)' 'YDGTPLHAASEGGFINIVKLLLERADIDPNKENGYNGVTPLHAAASHGHLDIVQLLLERADIDPNKETK' A
#
# COMPACT_ATOMS: atom_id res chain seq x y z
N TYR A 1 13.20 -5.22 -8.37
CA TYR A 1 11.95 -4.55 -8.01
C TYR A 1 11.17 -5.53 -7.13
N ASP A 2 11.39 -5.55 -5.81
CA ASP A 2 10.76 -6.49 -4.86
C ASP A 2 9.55 -5.84 -4.18
N GLY A 3 8.66 -5.23 -4.97
CA GLY A 3 7.38 -4.70 -4.51
C GLY A 3 6.25 -5.68 -4.80
N THR A 4 5.23 -5.72 -3.95
CA THR A 4 3.98 -6.45 -4.26
C THR A 4 3.17 -5.72 -5.34
N PRO A 5 2.19 -6.37 -6.00
CA PRO A 5 1.26 -5.66 -6.89
C PRO A 5 0.56 -4.48 -6.20
N LEU A 6 0.27 -4.61 -4.91
CA LEU A 6 -0.31 -3.54 -4.10
C LEU A 6 0.63 -2.33 -3.98
N HIS A 7 1.94 -2.55 -3.83
CA HIS A 7 2.91 -1.44 -3.86
C HIS A 7 2.89 -0.69 -5.18
N ALA A 8 3.00 -1.40 -6.30
CA ALA A 8 3.05 -0.77 -7.61
C ALA A 8 1.75 0.00 -7.90
N ALA A 9 0.60 -0.54 -7.48
CA ALA A 9 -0.69 0.14 -7.60
C ALA A 9 -0.77 1.39 -6.72
N SER A 10 -0.29 1.31 -5.48
CA SER A 10 -0.26 2.43 -4.54
C SER A 10 0.72 3.53 -4.94
N GLU A 11 1.91 3.18 -5.43
CA GLU A 11 2.91 4.11 -5.96
C GLU A 11 2.42 4.83 -7.23
N GLY A 12 1.78 4.07 -8.13
CA GLY A 12 1.28 4.57 -9.41
C GLY A 12 -0.06 5.32 -9.34
N GLY A 13 -0.73 5.38 -8.19
CA GLY A 13 -2.02 6.07 -8.08
C GLY A 13 -3.21 5.30 -8.66
N PHE A 14 -3.10 3.98 -8.85
CA PHE A 14 -4.12 3.17 -9.51
C PHE A 14 -5.23 2.72 -8.56
N ILE A 15 -6.08 3.65 -8.13
CA ILE A 15 -7.12 3.40 -7.11
C ILE A 15 -8.01 2.17 -7.37
N ASN A 16 -8.44 1.94 -8.62
CA ASN A 16 -9.30 0.80 -8.95
C ASN A 16 -8.56 -0.53 -8.79
N ILE A 17 -7.26 -0.56 -9.05
CA ILE A 17 -6.42 -1.74 -8.87
C ILE A 17 -6.18 -1.97 -7.38
N VAL A 18 -5.92 -0.92 -6.60
CA VAL A 18 -5.79 -1.02 -5.14
C VAL A 18 -7.07 -1.61 -4.54
N LYS A 19 -8.25 -1.11 -4.90
CA LYS A 19 -9.54 -1.66 -4.44
C LYS A 19 -9.66 -3.14 -4.74
N LEU A 20 -9.44 -3.53 -6.00
CA LEU A 20 -9.53 -4.92 -6.44
C LEU A 20 -8.57 -5.85 -5.67
N LEU A 21 -7.36 -5.39 -5.39
CA LEU A 21 -6.38 -6.17 -4.63
C LEU A 21 -6.81 -6.32 -3.16
N LEU A 22 -7.29 -5.24 -2.53
CA LEU A 22 -7.72 -5.26 -1.13
C LEU A 22 -8.98 -6.10 -0.87
N GLU A 23 -9.77 -6.41 -1.89
CA GLU A 23 -10.90 -7.35 -1.78
C GLU A 23 -10.44 -8.80 -1.50
N ARG A 24 -9.16 -9.11 -1.73
CA ARG A 24 -8.64 -10.45 -1.48
C ARG A 24 -8.18 -10.62 -0.03
N ALA A 25 -8.54 -11.75 0.57
CA ALA A 25 -8.20 -12.09 1.95
C ALA A 25 -6.72 -12.49 2.15
N ASP A 26 -6.00 -12.83 1.07
CA ASP A 26 -4.60 -13.27 1.09
C ASP A 26 -3.58 -12.13 0.97
N ILE A 27 -4.05 -10.88 0.88
CA ILE A 27 -3.20 -9.70 0.77
C ILE A 27 -2.82 -9.20 2.17
N ASP A 28 -1.52 -9.08 2.39
CA ASP A 28 -0.94 -8.33 3.50
C ASP A 28 -0.71 -6.87 3.05
N PRO A 29 -1.55 -5.91 3.50
CA PRO A 29 -1.43 -4.51 3.09
C PRO A 29 -0.23 -3.79 3.72
N ASN A 30 0.41 -4.38 4.75
CA ASN A 30 1.62 -3.85 5.39
C ASN A 30 2.88 -4.52 4.88
N LYS A 31 2.78 -5.43 3.90
CA LYS A 31 3.94 -6.09 3.33
C LYS A 31 4.92 -5.03 2.88
N GLU A 32 6.17 -5.13 3.32
CA GLU A 32 7.24 -4.24 2.92
C GLU A 32 7.83 -4.67 1.57
N ASN A 33 8.34 -3.72 0.79
CA ASN A 33 9.18 -4.02 -0.35
C ASN A 33 10.55 -4.54 0.10
N GLY A 34 11.26 -5.22 -0.80
CA GLY A 34 12.57 -5.82 -0.50
C GLY A 34 13.76 -4.85 -0.45
N TYR A 35 13.59 -3.55 -0.72
CA TYR A 35 14.71 -2.62 -0.85
C TYR A 35 14.92 -1.70 0.34
N ASN A 36 13.85 -1.05 0.79
CA ASN A 36 13.91 -0.01 1.82
C ASN A 36 12.79 -0.17 2.84
N GLY A 37 12.17 -1.34 2.91
CA GLY A 37 11.10 -1.58 3.88
C GLY A 37 9.86 -0.70 3.65
N VAL A 38 9.71 -0.06 2.48
CA VAL A 38 8.55 0.79 2.18
C VAL A 38 7.31 -0.10 2.12
N THR A 39 6.19 0.41 2.65
CA THR A 39 4.86 -0.22 2.55
C THR A 39 4.03 0.42 1.44
N PRO A 40 2.93 -0.22 0.97
CA PRO A 40 2.01 0.41 0.03
C PRO A 40 1.46 1.75 0.52
N LEU A 41 1.20 1.87 1.83
CA LEU A 41 0.74 3.12 2.44
C LEU A 41 1.80 4.23 2.35
N HIS A 42 3.06 3.92 2.66
CA HIS A 42 4.17 4.87 2.48
C HIS A 42 4.33 5.31 1.03
N ALA A 43 4.24 4.37 0.08
CA ALA A 43 4.31 4.69 -1.34
C ALA A 43 3.19 5.63 -1.77
N ALA A 44 1.94 5.35 -1.38
CA ALA A 44 0.79 6.21 -1.68
C ALA A 44 0.93 7.61 -1.06
N ALA A 45 1.33 7.69 0.21
CA ALA A 45 1.52 8.95 0.92
C ALA A 45 2.65 9.79 0.32
N SER A 46 3.80 9.17 0.01
CA SER A 46 4.96 9.85 -0.58
C SER A 46 4.67 10.43 -1.97
N HIS A 47 3.73 9.84 -2.72
CA HIS A 47 3.35 10.29 -4.05
C HIS A 47 2.08 11.16 -4.05
N GLY A 48 1.48 11.42 -2.88
CA GLY A 48 0.32 12.31 -2.74
C GLY A 48 -1.02 11.69 -3.15
N HIS A 49 -1.12 10.37 -3.23
CA HIS A 49 -2.35 9.66 -3.63
C HIS A 49 -3.36 9.57 -2.48
N LEU A 50 -3.97 10.70 -2.12
CA LEU A 50 -4.86 10.84 -0.95
C LEU A 50 -5.97 9.78 -0.92
N ASP A 51 -6.62 9.51 -2.05
CA ASP A 51 -7.73 8.54 -2.09
C ASP A 51 -7.27 7.11 -1.78
N ILE A 52 -6.03 6.76 -2.16
CA ILE A 52 -5.44 5.46 -1.85
C ILE A 52 -5.04 5.38 -0.39
N VAL A 53 -4.51 6.48 0.17
CA VAL A 53 -4.21 6.57 1.61
C VAL A 53 -5.48 6.35 2.42
N GLN A 54 -6.57 7.05 2.09
CA GLN A 54 -7.86 6.86 2.76
C GLN A 54 -8.35 5.42 2.65
N LEU A 55 -8.32 4.85 1.43
CA LEU A 55 -8.75 3.48 1.19
C LEU A 55 -7.94 2.43 1.98
N LEU A 56 -6.62 2.61 2.09
CA LEU A 56 -5.78 1.71 2.89
C LEU A 56 -6.06 1.87 4.39
N LEU A 57 -6.32 3.09 4.86
CA LEU A 57 -6.65 3.40 6.26
C LEU A 57 -8.05 2.91 6.69
N GLU A 58 -8.95 2.64 5.75
CA GLU A 58 -10.25 2.01 6.06
C GLU A 58 -10.11 0.56 6.53
N ARG A 59 -8.96 -0.07 6.29
CA ARG A 59 -8.71 -1.43 6.74
C ARG A 59 -8.28 -1.47 8.20
N ALA A 60 -8.83 -2.41 8.95
CA ALA A 60 -8.51 -2.59 10.37
C ALA A 60 -7.11 -3.19 10.62
N ASP A 61 -6.53 -3.87 9.63
CA ASP A 61 -5.24 -4.55 9.73
C ASP A 61 -4.05 -3.68 9.29
N ILE A 62 -4.27 -2.43 8.87
CA ILE A 62 -3.20 -1.51 8.44
C ILE A 62 -2.45 -0.91 9.65
N ASP A 63 -1.13 -0.83 9.56
CA ASP A 63 -0.29 -0.11 10.51
C ASP A 63 0.20 1.21 9.88
N PRO A 64 -0.42 2.35 10.21
CA PRO A 64 -0.06 3.63 9.62
C PRO A 64 1.32 4.15 10.03
N ASN A 65 1.87 3.64 11.13
CA ASN A 65 3.15 4.09 11.69
C ASN A 65 4.28 3.09 11.39
N LYS A 66 4.05 2.13 10.49
CA LYS A 66 5.04 1.12 10.14
C LYS A 66 6.29 1.78 9.56
N GLU A 67 7.38 1.79 10.32
CA GLU A 67 8.63 2.44 9.93
C GLU A 67 9.31 1.71 8.76
N THR A 68 9.79 2.48 7.78
CA THR A 68 10.60 1.99 6.66
C THR A 68 12.07 1.90 7.07
N LYS A 69 12.85 1.01 6.45
CA LYS A 69 14.25 0.74 6.82
C LYS A 69 15.27 1.56 6.04
#